data_AF-A0A7X7EWV8-F1
#
_entry.id   AF-A0A7X7EWV8-F1
#
_cell.length_a   1.000
_cell.length_b   1.000
_cell.length_c   1.000
_cell.angle_alpha   90.00
_cell.angle_beta   90.00
_cell.angle_gamma   90.00
#
_symmetry.space_group_name_H-M   'P 1'
#
loop_
_entity.id
_entity.type
_entity.pdbx_description
1 polymer ?
#
loop_
_entity_poly.entity_id
_entity_poly.type
_entity_poly.pdbx_seq_one_letter_code
_entity_poly.pdbx_strand_id
1 'polypeptide(L)'
;MKKRILLLSAIAVTVIGFTVFLVSCKKDIVTEMTIDRTATSQLDIGDEAIAVITIKTDGVKSFKYYKLIDNVRDAGTEAKAMLVRSEDTYTYNFSYEVQEFDDLHTLGFEFELTDDEDLVKTVGLVVNINISLKSMFVKYDWKVTASTWLGTDVLTAADAAIVYRFNEDGTYQEDLGADYADDFHHFCYWVFKDTPTKGDTVAIVRLVRRLKQGDTAVDEYYDYNITTHSETEMKMYWDLAVWGLMDIENTFKSQPKGAFVPYGTAEMEGIVNANASLSCSNIDQSLLIIP
;
A
#
# COMPACT_ATOMS: atom_id res chain seq x y z
N MET A 1 17.18 -92.48 55.65
CA MET A 1 18.04 -91.32 55.34
C MET A 1 17.38 -90.06 55.89
N LYS A 2 18.18 -89.28 56.64
CA LYS A 2 18.20 -87.81 56.85
C LYS A 2 16.90 -87.02 56.53
N LYS A 3 16.28 -86.34 57.50
CA LYS A 3 16.62 -85.03 58.14
C LYS A 3 16.13 -83.80 57.36
N ARG A 4 15.54 -82.86 58.13
CA ARG A 4 15.49 -81.38 58.00
C ARG A 4 14.19 -80.78 57.45
N ILE A 5 13.44 -79.92 58.16
CA ILE A 5 13.73 -78.68 58.93
C ILE A 5 13.56 -77.41 58.07
N LEU A 6 12.56 -76.59 58.50
CA LEU A 6 12.44 -75.13 58.54
C LEU A 6 12.67 -74.28 57.27
N LEU A 7 11.75 -73.32 57.03
CA LEU A 7 11.95 -71.86 57.20
C LEU A 7 10.57 -71.17 56.96
N LEU A 8 9.92 -70.52 57.94
CA LEU A 8 10.14 -69.14 58.43
C LEU A 8 10.07 -68.07 57.33
N SER A 9 9.10 -67.15 57.38
CA SER A 9 9.31 -65.75 57.82
C SER A 9 8.19 -64.77 57.44
N ALA A 10 7.82 -63.94 58.42
CA ALA A 10 7.32 -62.55 58.37
C ALA A 10 5.90 -62.26 57.82
N ILE A 11 4.91 -61.83 58.63
CA ILE A 11 4.75 -60.53 59.34
C ILE A 11 4.69 -59.36 58.34
N ALA A 12 3.83 -58.33 58.40
CA ALA A 12 2.55 -57.99 59.03
C ALA A 12 2.30 -56.51 58.61
N VAL A 13 1.04 -56.08 58.57
CA VAL A 13 0.57 -54.68 58.80
C VAL A 13 0.99 -53.59 57.80
N THR A 14 0.03 -52.94 57.13
CA THR A 14 -0.29 -51.50 57.33
C THR A 14 -1.47 -51.01 56.47
N VAL A 15 -2.41 -50.34 57.13
CA VAL A 15 -3.43 -49.46 56.56
C VAL A 15 -2.77 -48.10 56.29
N ILE A 16 -2.83 -47.62 55.05
CA ILE A 16 -2.59 -46.24 54.59
C ILE A 16 -3.53 -46.10 53.36
N GLY A 17 -4.56 -45.25 53.27
CA GLY A 17 -4.71 -43.88 53.75
C GLY A 17 -4.23 -42.93 52.64
N PHE A 18 -5.15 -42.19 51.99
CA PHE A 18 -4.90 -41.20 50.91
C PHE A 18 -4.46 -41.80 49.57
N THR A 19 -5.06 -41.47 48.42
CA THR A 19 -5.46 -40.13 47.96
C THR A 19 -6.79 -40.19 47.20
N VAL A 20 -7.76 -39.41 47.68
CA VAL A 20 -8.79 -38.84 46.82
C VAL A 20 -8.04 -38.12 45.70
N PHE A 21 -8.15 -38.61 44.47
CA PHE A 21 -7.86 -37.83 43.28
C PHE A 21 -8.86 -36.66 43.31
N LEU A 22 -8.48 -35.58 44.00
CA LEU A 22 -8.89 -34.25 43.61
C LEU A 22 -8.24 -34.04 42.24
N VAL A 23 -8.90 -34.58 41.21
CA VAL A 23 -8.86 -33.96 39.91
C VAL A 23 -9.37 -32.57 40.19
N SER A 24 -8.43 -31.66 40.44
CA SER A 24 -8.67 -30.24 40.28
C SER A 24 -9.18 -30.12 38.86
N CYS A 25 -10.50 -30.17 38.69
CA CYS A 25 -11.16 -29.55 37.55
C CYS A 25 -10.78 -28.08 37.69
N LYS A 26 -9.60 -27.72 37.20
CA LYS A 26 -9.44 -26.40 36.63
C LYS A 26 -10.59 -26.32 35.63
N LYS A 27 -11.44 -25.31 35.78
CA LYS A 27 -12.36 -25.01 34.68
C LYS A 27 -11.45 -24.69 33.52
N ASP A 28 -11.36 -25.61 32.55
CA ASP A 28 -10.64 -25.35 31.32
C ASP A 28 -11.23 -24.07 30.73
N ILE A 29 -10.37 -23.07 30.54
CA ILE A 29 -10.80 -21.80 30.00
C ILE A 29 -10.95 -22.01 28.51
N VAL A 30 -12.20 -21.97 28.03
CA VAL A 30 -12.48 -22.08 26.60
C VAL A 30 -11.71 -20.97 25.88
N THR A 31 -10.83 -21.37 24.97
CA THR A 31 -10.04 -20.42 24.19
C THR A 31 -10.96 -19.58 23.31
N GLU A 32 -10.97 -18.28 23.58
CA GLU A 32 -11.71 -17.25 22.87
C GLU A 32 -10.75 -16.17 22.41
N MET A 33 -10.97 -15.65 21.20
CA MET A 33 -10.28 -14.47 20.70
C MET A 33 -11.30 -13.52 20.10
N THR A 34 -11.26 -12.26 20.52
CA THR A 34 -12.16 -11.20 20.07
C THR A 34 -11.36 -9.96 19.71
N ILE A 35 -11.91 -9.15 18.81
CA ILE A 35 -11.38 -7.84 18.44
C ILE A 35 -12.41 -6.78 18.79
N ASP A 36 -11.99 -5.61 19.27
CA ASP A 36 -12.88 -4.52 19.66
C ASP A 36 -13.67 -3.94 18.47
N ARG A 37 -13.10 -4.05 17.26
CA ARG A 37 -13.73 -3.65 15.99
C ARG A 37 -13.28 -4.55 14.85
N THR A 38 -14.18 -4.85 13.93
CA THR A 38 -13.85 -5.62 12.71
C THR A 38 -13.50 -4.71 11.52
N ALA A 39 -13.68 -3.41 11.66
CA ALA A 39 -13.30 -2.41 10.67
C ALA A 39 -12.93 -1.07 11.32
N THR A 40 -12.05 -0.31 10.70
CA THR A 40 -11.74 1.07 11.10
C THR A 40 -12.82 2.06 10.61
N SER A 41 -12.83 3.28 11.14
CA SER A 41 -13.41 4.42 10.41
C SER A 41 -12.62 4.65 9.11
N GLN A 42 -13.10 5.53 8.22
CA GLN A 42 -12.25 6.00 7.14
C GLN A 42 -11.02 6.69 7.73
N LEU A 43 -9.85 6.34 7.19
CA LEU A 43 -8.53 6.85 7.53
C LEU A 43 -7.91 7.48 6.28
N ASP A 44 -7.02 8.45 6.47
CA ASP A 44 -6.16 8.98 5.43
C ASP A 44 -4.76 8.34 5.50
N ILE A 45 -3.93 8.55 4.48
CA ILE A 45 -2.52 8.13 4.52
C ILE A 45 -1.81 8.83 5.69
N GLY A 46 -1.03 8.09 6.47
CA GLY A 46 -0.36 8.56 7.68
C GLY A 46 -1.21 8.46 8.96
N ASP A 47 -2.50 8.13 8.87
CA ASP A 47 -3.31 7.82 10.06
C ASP A 47 -3.00 6.41 10.61
N GLU A 48 -3.34 6.19 11.88
CA GLU A 48 -3.13 4.90 12.57
C GLU A 48 -4.39 4.02 12.55
N ALA A 49 -4.28 2.85 11.95
CA ALA A 49 -5.25 1.76 12.07
C ALA A 49 -5.02 1.00 13.38
N ILE A 50 -5.90 1.24 14.36
CA ILE A 50 -5.80 0.66 15.70
C ILE A 50 -6.89 -0.39 15.97
N ALA A 51 -6.51 -1.46 16.67
CA ALA A 51 -7.45 -2.44 17.21
C ALA A 51 -6.90 -3.10 18.48
N VAL A 52 -7.81 -3.57 19.33
CA VAL A 52 -7.47 -4.29 20.56
C VAL A 52 -7.97 -5.72 20.45
N ILE A 53 -7.02 -6.66 20.50
CA ILE A 53 -7.29 -8.08 20.46
C ILE A 53 -7.28 -8.58 21.90
N THR A 54 -8.39 -9.17 22.31
CA THR A 54 -8.56 -9.79 23.63
C THR A 54 -8.65 -11.29 23.47
N ILE A 55 -7.78 -12.01 24.16
CA ILE A 55 -7.68 -13.47 24.12
C ILE A 55 -7.92 -14.00 25.53
N LYS A 56 -8.86 -14.94 25.69
CA LYS A 56 -9.05 -15.68 26.94
C LYS A 56 -8.63 -17.12 26.68
N THR A 57 -7.61 -17.59 27.39
CA THR A 57 -7.09 -18.96 27.25
C THR A 57 -6.18 -19.26 28.44
N ASP A 58 -5.99 -20.53 28.75
CA ASP A 58 -5.05 -20.99 29.78
C ASP A 58 -3.58 -20.78 29.36
N GLY A 59 -3.30 -20.79 28.04
CA GLY A 59 -1.95 -20.63 27.50
C GLY A 59 -1.94 -20.30 26.01
N VAL A 60 -0.94 -19.53 25.60
CA VAL A 60 -0.74 -19.13 24.20
C VAL A 60 0.51 -19.84 23.68
N LYS A 61 0.37 -20.66 22.64
CA LYS A 61 1.49 -21.33 21.97
C LYS A 61 2.13 -20.42 20.93
N SER A 62 1.33 -19.80 20.06
CA SER A 62 1.77 -18.80 19.08
C SER A 62 0.71 -17.72 18.88
N PHE A 63 1.14 -16.50 18.56
CA PHE A 63 0.22 -15.44 18.17
C PHE A 63 0.84 -14.60 17.07
N LYS A 64 0.22 -14.61 15.89
CA LYS A 64 0.72 -13.93 14.70
C LYS A 64 -0.34 -12.98 14.15
N TYR A 65 0.11 -11.94 13.48
CA TYR A 65 -0.77 -11.18 12.59
C TYR A 65 -0.22 -11.18 11.18
N TYR A 66 -1.11 -11.06 10.20
CA TYR A 66 -0.82 -11.05 8.77
C TYR A 66 -1.36 -9.76 8.18
N LYS A 67 -0.59 -9.05 7.35
CA LYS A 67 -1.12 -8.01 6.47
C LYS A 67 -1.78 -8.69 5.28
N LEU A 68 -2.98 -8.22 4.91
CA LEU A 68 -3.73 -8.69 3.74
C LEU A 68 -3.88 -7.53 2.76
N ILE A 69 -3.38 -7.73 1.54
CA ILE A 69 -3.59 -6.82 0.41
C ILE A 69 -4.36 -7.60 -0.65
N ASP A 70 -5.56 -7.15 -0.99
CA ASP A 70 -6.46 -7.81 -1.96
C ASP A 70 -6.66 -9.31 -1.68
N ASN A 71 -6.83 -9.66 -0.40
CA ASN A 71 -6.98 -11.02 0.14
C ASN A 71 -5.73 -11.91 0.06
N VAL A 72 -4.57 -11.35 -0.27
CA VAL A 72 -3.28 -12.06 -0.23
C VAL A 72 -2.59 -11.79 1.10
N ARG A 73 -2.33 -12.84 1.88
CA ARG A 73 -1.58 -12.75 3.15
C ARG A 73 -0.08 -12.58 2.89
N ASP A 74 0.57 -11.78 3.71
CA ASP A 74 2.02 -11.76 3.82
C ASP A 74 2.58 -12.99 4.60
N ALA A 75 3.87 -12.97 4.90
CA ALA A 75 4.54 -14.04 5.64
C ALA A 75 4.11 -14.15 7.12
N GLY A 76 3.40 -13.14 7.64
CA GLY A 76 3.01 -13.03 9.04
C GLY A 76 4.14 -12.55 9.96
N THR A 77 3.74 -11.82 11.00
CA THR A 77 4.62 -11.32 12.07
C THR A 77 4.28 -11.99 13.39
N GLU A 78 5.27 -12.57 14.05
CA GLU A 78 5.10 -13.14 15.39
C GLU A 78 5.00 -12.03 16.44
N ALA A 79 3.88 -12.01 17.17
CA ALA A 79 3.52 -10.97 18.13
C ALA A 79 3.25 -11.52 19.54
N LYS A 80 3.46 -12.83 19.80
CA LYS A 80 3.26 -13.43 21.13
C LYS A 80 3.99 -12.69 22.26
N ALA A 81 5.21 -12.21 22.02
CA ALA A 81 6.00 -11.49 23.02
C ALA A 81 5.41 -10.11 23.39
N MET A 82 4.50 -9.58 22.58
CA MET A 82 3.84 -8.29 22.79
C MET A 82 2.50 -8.43 23.55
N LEU A 83 2.08 -9.66 23.86
CA LEU A 83 0.87 -9.91 24.63
C LEU A 83 1.05 -9.48 26.08
N VAL A 84 0.12 -8.66 26.57
CA VAL A 84 0.05 -8.29 27.98
C VAL A 84 -0.94 -9.21 28.69
N ARG A 85 -0.46 -9.97 29.68
CA ARG A 85 -1.30 -10.87 30.48
C ARG A 85 -1.86 -10.15 31.70
N SER A 86 -3.17 -10.29 31.92
CA SER A 86 -3.85 -9.94 33.16
C SER A 86 -4.77 -11.10 33.54
N GLU A 87 -4.48 -11.77 34.64
CA GLU A 87 -5.16 -13.01 35.05
C GLU A 87 -5.13 -14.07 33.93
N ASP A 88 -6.30 -14.42 33.40
CA ASP A 88 -6.49 -15.41 32.32
C ASP A 88 -6.80 -14.76 30.96
N THR A 89 -6.55 -13.46 30.86
CA THR A 89 -6.75 -12.68 29.63
C THR A 89 -5.41 -12.15 29.12
N TYR A 90 -5.17 -12.32 27.82
CA TYR A 90 -4.10 -11.68 27.09
C TYR A 90 -4.67 -10.57 26.23
N THR A 91 -3.99 -9.42 26.20
CA THR A 91 -4.37 -8.28 25.35
C THR A 91 -3.23 -7.95 24.41
N TYR A 92 -3.55 -7.67 23.16
CA TYR A 92 -2.64 -7.13 22.16
C TYR A 92 -3.23 -5.85 21.59
N ASN A 93 -2.47 -4.75 21.69
CA ASN A 93 -2.83 -3.47 21.08
C ASN A 93 -2.12 -3.38 19.74
N PHE A 94 -2.89 -3.54 18.66
CA PHE A 94 -2.40 -3.40 17.29
C PHE A 94 -2.45 -1.93 16.86
N SER A 95 -1.41 -1.51 16.13
CA SER A 95 -1.32 -0.20 15.49
C SER A 95 -0.58 -0.37 14.16
N TYR A 96 -1.06 0.30 13.14
CA TYR A 96 -0.44 0.34 11.82
C TYR A 96 -0.66 1.71 11.20
N GLU A 97 0.42 2.44 10.93
CA GLU A 97 0.37 3.67 10.16
C GLU A 97 0.06 3.32 8.70
N VAL A 98 -1.05 3.85 8.18
CA VAL A 98 -1.47 3.65 6.79
C VAL A 98 -0.38 4.23 5.87
N GLN A 99 0.24 3.37 5.07
CA GLN A 99 1.36 3.72 4.21
C GLN A 99 0.88 4.20 2.85
N GLU A 100 1.75 4.95 2.16
CA GLU A 100 1.49 5.36 0.78
C GLU A 100 1.11 4.16 -0.10
N PHE A 101 0.09 4.35 -0.95
CA PHE A 101 -0.50 3.35 -1.84
C PHE A 101 -1.25 2.18 -1.19
N ASP A 102 -1.37 2.11 0.14
CA ASP A 102 -2.29 1.16 0.78
C ASP A 102 -3.76 1.41 0.35
N ASP A 103 -4.08 2.65 -0.01
CA ASP A 103 -5.39 3.12 -0.49
C ASP A 103 -5.71 2.75 -1.96
N LEU A 104 -4.77 2.13 -2.68
CA LEU A 104 -5.02 1.51 -3.98
C LEU A 104 -5.65 0.12 -3.87
N HIS A 105 -5.59 -0.49 -2.68
CA HIS A 105 -5.93 -1.88 -2.45
C HIS A 105 -6.98 -2.04 -1.35
N THR A 106 -7.56 -3.23 -1.27
CA THR A 106 -8.29 -3.63 -0.07
C THR A 106 -7.29 -4.05 1.01
N LEU A 107 -7.10 -3.20 2.02
CA LEU A 107 -6.22 -3.48 3.16
C LEU A 107 -6.98 -4.14 4.32
N GLY A 108 -6.38 -5.20 4.88
CA GLY A 108 -6.84 -5.79 6.13
C GLY A 108 -5.72 -6.42 6.93
N PHE A 109 -6.03 -6.79 8.16
CA PHE A 109 -5.16 -7.56 9.05
C PHE A 109 -5.90 -8.76 9.61
N GLU A 110 -5.26 -9.90 9.62
CA GLU A 110 -5.77 -11.10 10.28
C GLU A 110 -4.86 -11.45 11.45
N PHE A 111 -5.45 -11.75 12.59
CA PHE A 111 -4.76 -12.18 13.80
C PHE A 111 -5.07 -13.65 14.04
N GLU A 112 -4.05 -14.46 14.22
CA GLU A 112 -4.12 -15.90 14.40
C GLU A 112 -3.48 -16.30 15.72
N LEU A 113 -4.25 -16.99 16.54
CA LEU A 113 -3.84 -17.57 17.81
C LEU A 113 -3.79 -19.09 17.66
N THR A 114 -2.72 -19.70 18.14
CA THR A 114 -2.71 -21.13 18.51
C THR A 114 -2.50 -21.21 20.01
N ASP A 115 -3.40 -21.87 20.73
CA ASP A 115 -3.25 -22.13 22.16
C ASP A 115 -2.37 -23.36 22.45
N ASP A 116 -2.15 -23.65 23.74
CA ASP A 116 -1.34 -24.79 24.17
C ASP A 116 -2.01 -26.16 23.89
N GLU A 117 -3.31 -26.18 23.55
CA GLU A 117 -4.08 -27.37 23.16
C GLU A 117 -4.18 -27.53 21.62
N ASP A 118 -3.41 -26.75 20.86
CA ASP A 118 -3.41 -26.72 19.39
C ASP A 118 -4.74 -26.24 18.76
N LEU A 119 -5.60 -25.54 19.52
CA LEU A 119 -6.76 -24.88 18.97
C LEU A 119 -6.35 -23.56 18.29
N VAL A 120 -6.77 -23.42 17.04
CA VAL A 120 -6.55 -22.21 16.25
C VAL A 120 -7.78 -21.32 16.27
N LYS A 121 -7.56 -20.02 16.51
CA LYS A 121 -8.58 -18.97 16.39
C LYS A 121 -8.07 -17.87 15.48
N THR A 122 -8.98 -17.24 14.74
CA THR A 122 -8.69 -16.07 13.91
C THR A 122 -9.70 -14.96 14.12
N VAL A 123 -9.24 -13.71 14.08
CA VAL A 123 -10.07 -12.50 14.01
C VAL A 123 -9.46 -11.55 12.99
N GLY A 124 -10.26 -10.65 12.42
CA GLY A 124 -9.81 -9.76 11.36
C GLY A 124 -10.21 -8.31 11.58
N LEU A 125 -9.40 -7.42 11.04
CA LEU A 125 -9.62 -5.98 10.93
C LEU A 125 -9.59 -5.58 9.47
N VAL A 126 -10.67 -4.98 8.96
CA VAL A 126 -10.69 -4.30 7.67
C VAL A 126 -10.26 -2.84 7.87
N VAL A 127 -9.31 -2.37 7.07
CA VAL A 127 -8.87 -0.97 7.12
C VAL A 127 -9.58 -0.20 6.01
N ASN A 128 -10.46 0.73 6.39
CA ASN A 128 -11.14 1.61 5.46
C ASN A 128 -10.28 2.85 5.24
N ILE A 129 -9.85 3.09 4.00
CA ILE A 129 -8.94 4.19 3.65
C ILE A 129 -9.59 5.07 2.60
N ASN A 130 -9.46 6.38 2.74
CA ASN A 130 -9.76 7.33 1.68
C ASN A 130 -8.68 7.29 0.61
N ILE A 131 -9.08 7.30 -0.66
CA ILE A 131 -8.11 7.43 -1.73
C ILE A 131 -7.48 8.83 -1.66
N SER A 132 -6.16 8.85 -1.51
CA SER A 132 -5.34 10.04 -1.55
C SER A 132 -5.24 10.57 -2.98
N LEU A 133 -4.99 11.87 -3.11
CA LEU A 133 -4.82 12.51 -4.43
C LEU A 133 -3.68 11.87 -5.24
N LYS A 134 -2.58 11.49 -4.58
CA LYS A 134 -1.45 10.79 -5.21
C LYS A 134 -1.88 9.44 -5.78
N SER A 135 -2.65 8.67 -5.02
CA SER A 135 -3.15 7.38 -5.46
C SER A 135 -4.22 7.51 -6.55
N MET A 136 -5.00 8.60 -6.60
CA MET A 136 -5.90 8.85 -7.73
C MET A 136 -5.15 8.98 -9.07
N PHE A 137 -3.98 9.65 -9.09
CA PHE A 137 -3.15 9.74 -10.29
C PHE A 137 -2.72 8.36 -10.80
N VAL A 138 -2.35 7.49 -9.87
CA VAL A 138 -1.86 6.15 -10.19
C VAL A 138 -2.99 5.18 -10.53
N LYS A 139 -4.15 5.30 -9.90
CA LYS A 139 -5.28 4.39 -10.10
C LYS A 139 -5.86 4.48 -11.51
N TYR A 140 -5.84 5.67 -12.10
CA TYR A 140 -6.49 5.97 -13.37
C TYR A 140 -5.52 6.43 -14.44
N ASP A 141 -5.91 6.26 -15.70
CA ASP A 141 -5.35 7.08 -16.77
C ASP A 141 -6.13 8.39 -16.85
N TRP A 142 -5.47 9.45 -17.30
CA TRP A 142 -6.05 10.79 -17.35
C TRP A 142 -6.05 11.35 -18.76
N LYS A 143 -7.05 12.17 -19.06
CA LYS A 143 -7.20 12.81 -20.36
C LYS A 143 -7.70 14.24 -20.23
N VAL A 144 -7.07 15.17 -20.91
CA VAL A 144 -7.56 16.56 -20.97
C VAL A 144 -8.81 16.60 -21.83
N THR A 145 -9.88 17.19 -21.30
CA THR A 145 -11.18 17.31 -21.96
C THR A 145 -11.64 18.75 -22.13
N ALA A 146 -11.00 19.69 -21.43
CA ALA A 146 -11.13 21.12 -21.66
C ALA A 146 -9.81 21.81 -21.31
N SER A 147 -9.42 22.81 -22.09
CA SER A 147 -8.27 23.65 -21.80
C SER A 147 -8.64 25.10 -22.10
N THR A 148 -8.58 25.97 -21.10
CA THR A 148 -8.98 27.38 -21.23
C THR A 148 -7.84 28.29 -20.83
N TRP A 149 -7.54 29.27 -21.68
CA TRP A 149 -6.57 30.32 -21.39
C TRP A 149 -7.20 31.69 -21.65
N LEU A 150 -7.20 32.55 -20.62
CA LEU A 150 -7.81 33.89 -20.67
C LEU A 150 -9.27 33.88 -21.18
N GLY A 151 -10.03 32.83 -20.84
CA GLY A 151 -11.43 32.65 -21.23
C GLY A 151 -11.65 32.14 -22.66
N THR A 152 -10.59 31.75 -23.37
CA THR A 152 -10.66 31.14 -24.70
C THR A 152 -10.29 29.67 -24.63
N ASP A 153 -11.03 28.82 -25.36
CA ASP A 153 -10.68 27.42 -25.54
C ASP A 153 -9.40 27.30 -26.37
N VAL A 154 -8.41 26.62 -25.81
CA VAL A 154 -7.09 26.38 -26.42
C VAL A 154 -6.78 24.89 -26.57
N LEU A 155 -7.75 24.00 -26.32
CA LEU A 155 -7.54 22.56 -26.42
C LEU A 155 -7.37 22.16 -27.89
N THR A 156 -6.18 21.71 -28.26
CA THR A 156 -5.92 21.19 -29.61
C THR A 156 -6.38 19.74 -29.76
N ALA A 157 -6.60 19.30 -31.01
CA ALA A 157 -6.93 17.91 -31.27
C ALA A 157 -5.81 16.93 -30.87
N ALA A 158 -4.55 17.39 -30.93
CA ALA A 158 -3.39 16.61 -30.49
C ALA A 158 -3.41 16.42 -28.96
N ASP A 159 -3.54 17.52 -28.20
CA ASP A 159 -3.58 17.46 -26.73
C ASP A 159 -4.80 16.68 -26.23
N ALA A 160 -5.94 16.83 -26.91
CA ALA A 160 -7.15 16.06 -26.65
C ALA A 160 -7.05 14.59 -27.07
N ALA A 161 -5.99 14.14 -27.76
CA ALA A 161 -5.76 12.73 -28.04
C ALA A 161 -4.96 12.05 -26.92
N ILE A 162 -4.11 12.82 -26.21
CA ILE A 162 -3.16 12.30 -25.24
C ILE A 162 -3.86 11.62 -24.07
N VAL A 163 -3.36 10.43 -23.73
CA VAL A 163 -3.67 9.73 -22.48
C VAL A 163 -2.42 9.73 -21.60
N TYR A 164 -2.59 10.24 -20.38
CA TYR A 164 -1.55 10.38 -19.38
C TYR A 164 -1.60 9.22 -18.39
N ARG A 165 -0.47 8.56 -18.16
CA ARG A 165 -0.36 7.45 -17.22
C ARG A 165 0.76 7.68 -16.20
N PHE A 166 0.36 7.62 -14.93
CA PHE A 166 1.26 7.71 -13.78
C PHE A 166 1.36 6.33 -13.12
N ASN A 167 2.56 5.94 -12.71
CA ASN A 167 2.83 4.65 -12.09
C ASN A 167 3.38 4.79 -10.66
N GLU A 168 3.16 3.80 -9.81
CA GLU A 168 3.59 3.80 -8.39
C GLU A 168 5.10 3.98 -8.23
N ASP A 169 5.88 3.45 -9.17
CA ASP A 169 7.35 3.52 -9.17
C ASP A 169 7.91 4.89 -9.57
N GLY A 170 7.04 5.88 -9.78
CA GLY A 170 7.42 7.22 -10.20
C GLY A 170 7.64 7.35 -11.71
N THR A 171 7.38 6.32 -12.52
CA THR A 171 7.44 6.44 -13.99
C THR A 171 6.17 7.05 -14.56
N TYR A 172 6.33 7.76 -15.68
CA TYR A 172 5.22 8.43 -16.36
C TYR A 172 5.31 8.29 -17.86
N GLN A 173 4.15 8.12 -18.49
CA GLN A 173 4.05 7.81 -19.90
C GLN A 173 2.88 8.56 -20.53
N GLU A 174 3.01 8.83 -21.82
CA GLU A 174 1.95 9.43 -22.62
C GLU A 174 1.67 8.55 -23.85
N ASP A 175 0.41 8.23 -24.07
CA ASP A 175 -0.08 7.68 -25.33
C ASP A 175 -0.64 8.84 -26.15
N LEU A 176 0.09 9.22 -27.20
CA LEU A 176 -0.22 10.36 -28.05
C LEU A 176 -1.34 10.03 -29.07
N GLY A 177 -1.67 8.75 -29.23
CA GLY A 177 -2.41 8.24 -30.38
C GLY A 177 -1.56 8.18 -31.65
N ALA A 178 -1.92 7.26 -32.54
CA ALA A 178 -1.13 6.95 -33.74
C ALA A 178 -0.94 8.15 -34.68
N ASP A 179 -1.94 9.03 -34.79
CA ASP A 179 -1.91 10.21 -35.67
C ASP A 179 -0.93 11.30 -35.17
N TYR A 180 -0.51 11.24 -33.91
CA TYR A 180 0.37 12.22 -33.26
C TYR A 180 1.65 11.59 -32.69
N ALA A 181 1.95 10.34 -33.08
CA ALA A 181 3.14 9.64 -32.62
C ALA A 181 4.42 10.40 -32.99
N ASP A 182 5.29 10.63 -32.00
CA ASP A 182 6.46 11.50 -32.14
C ASP A 182 7.60 11.07 -31.20
N ASP A 183 8.84 11.01 -31.73
CA ASP A 183 10.05 10.69 -30.96
C ASP A 183 10.58 11.88 -30.14
N PHE A 184 9.98 13.06 -30.34
CA PHE A 184 10.24 14.26 -29.55
C PHE A 184 9.29 14.42 -28.36
N HIS A 185 8.37 13.47 -28.10
CA HIS A 185 7.39 13.49 -27.00
C HIS A 185 7.65 12.34 -26.00
N HIS A 186 8.65 12.50 -25.14
CA HIS A 186 9.16 11.49 -24.20
C HIS A 186 9.35 12.02 -22.78
N PHE A 187 8.58 11.42 -21.88
CA PHE A 187 8.56 11.69 -20.46
C PHE A 187 8.99 10.44 -19.69
N CYS A 188 9.69 10.65 -18.58
CA CYS A 188 10.31 9.55 -17.85
C CYS A 188 9.72 9.33 -16.46
N TYR A 189 9.62 10.41 -15.68
CA TYR A 189 9.27 10.32 -14.28
C TYR A 189 8.30 11.40 -13.87
N TRP A 190 7.66 11.17 -12.74
CA TRP A 190 6.71 12.06 -12.13
C TRP A 190 6.97 12.17 -10.63
N VAL A 191 6.68 13.34 -10.06
CA VAL A 191 6.89 13.65 -8.64
C VAL A 191 5.63 14.31 -8.09
N PHE A 192 5.19 13.86 -6.92
CA PHE A 192 4.06 14.43 -6.20
C PHE A 192 4.58 15.28 -5.02
N LYS A 193 4.21 16.56 -4.96
CA LYS A 193 4.61 17.49 -3.89
C LYS A 193 3.43 17.88 -3.00
N ASP A 194 3.35 17.41 -1.77
CA ASP A 194 2.28 17.87 -0.89
C ASP A 194 2.53 19.33 -0.43
N THR A 195 1.63 20.28 -0.74
CA THR A 195 1.78 21.71 -0.37
C THR A 195 0.71 22.17 0.64
N PRO A 196 1.10 22.79 1.77
CA PRO A 196 0.23 22.98 2.94
C PRO A 196 -0.91 24.00 2.81
N THR A 197 -1.07 24.68 1.66
CA THR A 197 -2.12 25.71 1.50
C THR A 197 -3.08 25.49 0.33
N LYS A 198 -2.81 24.54 -0.59
CA LYS A 198 -3.68 24.29 -1.76
C LYS A 198 -3.67 22.87 -2.34
N GLY A 199 -2.72 22.00 -1.96
CA GLY A 199 -2.55 20.70 -2.63
C GLY A 199 -2.09 20.88 -4.08
N ASP A 200 -0.82 21.22 -4.29
CA ASP A 200 -0.24 21.35 -5.63
C ASP A 200 0.58 20.13 -5.96
N THR A 201 0.10 19.21 -6.79
CA THR A 201 0.97 18.13 -7.23
C THR A 201 0.81 17.89 -8.70
N VAL A 202 1.69 18.45 -9.53
CA VAL A 202 2.04 17.71 -10.73
C VAL A 202 3.54 17.72 -10.96
N ALA A 203 3.93 16.49 -11.20
CA ALA A 203 5.15 15.99 -11.73
C ALA A 203 5.75 16.72 -12.92
N ILE A 204 7.04 16.87 -12.77
CA ILE A 204 7.99 17.42 -13.70
C ILE A 204 8.91 16.28 -14.12
N VAL A 205 9.07 15.99 -15.41
CA VAL A 205 10.38 15.77 -16.07
C VAL A 205 10.27 15.91 -17.60
N ARG A 206 10.94 16.90 -18.22
CA ARG A 206 11.12 16.98 -19.70
C ARG A 206 12.20 16.04 -20.25
N LEU A 207 11.85 15.26 -21.27
CA LEU A 207 11.99 15.58 -22.71
C LEU A 207 13.34 16.01 -23.36
N VAL A 208 14.15 15.00 -23.70
CA VAL A 208 14.80 14.70 -25.03
C VAL A 208 15.69 15.72 -25.77
N ARG A 209 15.41 17.02 -25.80
CA ARG A 209 16.05 17.92 -26.78
C ARG A 209 17.53 18.19 -26.46
N ARG A 210 17.87 18.37 -25.19
CA ARG A 210 19.24 18.56 -24.69
C ARG A 210 20.02 17.26 -24.57
N LEU A 211 19.35 16.15 -24.28
CA LEU A 211 19.98 14.83 -24.27
C LEU A 211 20.48 14.42 -25.66
N LYS A 212 19.73 14.75 -26.73
CA LYS A 212 20.22 14.62 -28.13
C LYS A 212 21.46 15.49 -28.42
N GLN A 213 21.79 16.47 -27.56
CA GLN A 213 22.96 17.36 -27.65
C GLN A 213 24.05 17.06 -26.61
N GLY A 214 23.85 16.08 -25.72
CA GLY A 214 24.79 15.70 -24.66
C GLY A 214 24.72 16.55 -23.38
N ASP A 215 23.67 17.35 -23.20
CA ASP A 215 23.42 18.15 -21.99
C ASP A 215 22.43 17.43 -21.06
N THR A 216 22.73 17.38 -19.76
CA THR A 216 21.94 16.70 -18.71
C THR A 216 21.01 17.64 -17.94
N ALA A 217 20.90 18.91 -18.34
CA ALA A 217 19.98 19.87 -17.73
C ALA A 217 18.51 19.61 -18.12
N VAL A 218 17.58 19.99 -17.21
CA VAL A 218 16.12 19.91 -17.42
C VAL A 218 15.69 20.88 -18.52
N ASP A 219 14.98 20.38 -19.55
CA ASP A 219 14.53 21.24 -20.65
C ASP A 219 13.27 22.07 -20.30
N GLU A 220 12.24 21.50 -19.65
CA GLU A 220 11.08 22.17 -19.03
C GLU A 220 10.48 21.26 -17.98
N TYR A 221 9.55 21.85 -17.27
CA TYR A 221 8.80 21.17 -16.27
C TYR A 221 7.39 21.69 -16.32
N TYR A 222 6.44 20.82 -16.03
CA TYR A 222 5.05 21.20 -15.93
C TYR A 222 4.70 21.18 -14.46
N ASP A 223 4.65 22.37 -13.87
CA ASP A 223 4.05 22.53 -12.56
C ASP A 223 2.55 22.68 -12.76
N TYR A 224 1.77 21.90 -12.01
CA TYR A 224 0.33 22.10 -12.01
C TYR A 224 -0.21 22.30 -10.60
N ASN A 225 -0.99 23.37 -10.49
CA ASN A 225 -1.77 23.68 -9.30
C ASN A 225 -3.12 22.96 -9.38
N ILE A 226 -3.37 22.02 -8.48
CA ILE A 226 -4.65 21.29 -8.44
C ILE A 226 -5.63 22.09 -7.61
N THR A 227 -6.72 22.53 -8.25
CA THR A 227 -7.72 23.38 -7.58
C THR A 227 -8.96 22.64 -7.16
N THR A 228 -9.32 21.58 -7.88
CA THR A 228 -10.41 20.66 -7.53
C THR A 228 -10.05 19.27 -7.99
N HIS A 229 -10.44 18.26 -7.22
CA HIS A 229 -10.18 16.86 -7.55
C HIS A 229 -11.32 15.96 -7.07
N SER A 230 -11.50 14.87 -7.81
CA SER A 230 -12.37 13.74 -7.52
C SER A 230 -11.82 12.54 -8.29
N GLU A 231 -12.33 11.34 -8.01
CA GLU A 231 -11.95 10.16 -8.79
C GLU A 231 -12.33 10.25 -10.27
N THR A 232 -13.24 11.14 -10.67
CA THR A 232 -13.73 11.27 -12.07
C THR A 232 -13.16 12.45 -12.83
N GLU A 233 -12.79 13.52 -12.11
CA GLU A 233 -12.41 14.80 -12.70
C GLU A 233 -11.42 15.54 -11.81
N MET A 234 -10.42 16.14 -12.44
CA MET A 234 -9.47 17.04 -11.79
C MET A 234 -9.34 18.33 -12.60
N LYS A 235 -9.29 19.46 -11.90
CA LYS A 235 -8.95 20.75 -12.51
C LYS A 235 -7.59 21.20 -12.05
N MET A 236 -6.73 21.48 -13.02
CA MET A 236 -5.35 21.83 -12.79
C MET A 236 -5.00 23.08 -13.59
N TYR A 237 -4.25 23.99 -12.99
CA TYR A 237 -3.69 25.14 -13.68
C TYR A 237 -2.26 24.83 -14.06
N TRP A 238 -1.97 24.92 -15.35
CA TRP A 238 -0.63 24.73 -15.88
C TRP A 238 0.16 26.04 -15.72
N ASP A 239 1.28 25.99 -15.00
CA ASP A 239 2.23 27.09 -14.90
C ASP A 239 3.50 26.74 -15.68
N LEU A 240 3.60 27.29 -16.89
CA LEU A 240 4.76 27.14 -17.77
C LEU A 240 5.61 28.41 -17.76
N ALA A 241 6.39 28.56 -16.70
CA ALA A 241 7.30 29.69 -16.52
C ALA A 241 8.29 29.87 -17.70
N VAL A 242 8.65 28.78 -18.42
CA VAL A 242 9.64 28.80 -19.51
C VAL A 242 9.14 29.53 -20.77
N TRP A 243 7.83 29.62 -20.99
CA TRP A 243 7.24 30.27 -22.18
C TRP A 243 6.41 31.51 -21.87
N GLY A 244 6.32 31.91 -20.60
CA GLY A 244 5.47 33.03 -20.17
C GLY A 244 3.97 32.74 -20.30
N LEU A 245 3.60 31.46 -20.43
CA LEU A 245 2.22 30.99 -20.42
C LEU A 245 1.91 30.54 -18.99
N MET A 246 1.16 31.36 -18.26
CA MET A 246 0.67 31.03 -16.92
C MET A 246 -0.86 30.94 -16.96
N ASP A 247 -1.41 30.24 -15.97
CA ASP A 247 -2.85 30.15 -15.70
C ASP A 247 -3.68 29.48 -16.83
N ILE A 248 -3.15 28.47 -17.50
CA ILE A 248 -3.97 27.63 -18.40
C ILE A 248 -4.76 26.64 -17.54
N GLU A 249 -6.09 26.76 -17.50
CA GLU A 249 -6.97 25.84 -16.78
C GLU A 249 -7.22 24.59 -17.63
N ASN A 250 -6.76 23.43 -17.18
CA ASN A 250 -7.04 22.14 -17.77
C ASN A 250 -8.04 21.34 -16.91
N THR A 251 -9.05 20.77 -17.56
CA THR A 251 -9.95 19.80 -16.95
C THR A 251 -9.59 18.39 -17.44
N PHE A 252 -9.12 17.58 -16.52
CA PHE A 252 -8.79 16.18 -16.76
C PHE A 252 -9.96 15.29 -16.34
N LYS A 253 -10.26 14.27 -17.15
CA LYS A 253 -11.16 13.19 -16.77
C LYS A 253 -10.40 11.89 -16.64
N SER A 254 -10.74 11.13 -15.61
CA SER A 254 -10.17 9.81 -15.41
C SER A 254 -10.81 8.80 -16.34
N GLN A 255 -10.04 7.75 -16.64
CA GLN A 255 -10.54 6.53 -17.25
C GLN A 255 -9.84 5.32 -16.62
N PRO A 256 -10.49 4.15 -16.56
CA PRO A 256 -9.84 2.93 -16.10
C PRO A 256 -8.58 2.64 -16.94
N LYS A 257 -7.50 2.19 -16.28
CA LYS A 257 -6.29 1.79 -16.98
C LYS A 257 -6.60 0.71 -18.02
N GLY A 258 -6.19 0.96 -19.27
CA GLY A 258 -6.48 0.10 -20.41
C GLY A 258 -5.28 -0.12 -21.32
N ALA A 259 -5.58 -0.51 -22.56
CA ALA A 259 -4.58 -0.55 -23.63
C ALA A 259 -3.93 0.83 -23.76
N PHE A 260 -2.61 0.84 -23.85
CA PHE A 260 -1.80 2.04 -23.80
C PHE A 260 -0.55 1.80 -24.62
N VAL A 261 -0.26 2.69 -25.56
CA VAL A 261 0.89 2.61 -26.43
C VAL A 261 1.73 3.86 -26.21
N PRO A 262 2.83 3.78 -25.43
CA PRO A 262 3.71 4.91 -25.25
C PRO A 262 4.12 5.50 -26.60
N TYR A 263 4.18 6.84 -26.69
CA TYR A 263 4.54 7.55 -27.93
C TYR A 263 3.56 7.33 -29.10
N GLY A 264 2.38 6.74 -28.86
CA GLY A 264 1.29 6.57 -29.82
C GLY A 264 1.38 5.34 -30.75
N THR A 265 2.57 4.78 -31.01
CA THR A 265 2.73 3.54 -31.80
C THR A 265 3.88 2.66 -31.30
N ALA A 266 3.78 1.34 -31.50
CA ALA A 266 4.85 0.41 -31.15
C ALA A 266 6.14 0.61 -31.97
N GLU A 267 6.02 1.08 -33.21
CA GLU A 267 7.18 1.47 -34.03
C GLU A 267 7.91 2.66 -33.39
N MET A 268 7.16 3.67 -32.96
CA MET A 268 7.73 4.84 -32.30
C MET A 268 8.38 4.48 -30.96
N GLU A 269 7.71 3.67 -30.14
CA GLU A 269 8.28 3.13 -28.90
C GLU A 269 9.61 2.41 -29.16
N GLY A 270 9.68 1.59 -30.22
CA GLY A 270 10.91 0.92 -30.62
C GLY A 270 12.04 1.90 -31.00
N ILE A 271 11.72 2.99 -31.70
CA ILE A 271 12.68 4.04 -32.08
C ILE A 271 13.23 4.74 -30.83
N VAL A 272 12.35 5.14 -29.90
CA VAL A 272 12.74 5.83 -28.67
C VAL A 272 13.61 4.93 -27.79
N ASN A 273 13.19 3.68 -27.58
CA ASN A 273 13.92 2.71 -26.75
C ASN A 273 15.30 2.33 -27.32
N ALA A 274 15.46 2.35 -28.64
CA ALA A 274 16.74 2.08 -29.29
C ALA A 274 17.74 3.26 -29.17
N ASN A 275 17.26 4.46 -28.84
CA ASN A 275 18.09 5.64 -28.72
C ASN A 275 18.60 5.80 -27.29
N ALA A 276 19.82 5.36 -27.02
CA ALA A 276 20.44 5.43 -25.69
C ALA A 276 20.50 6.85 -25.10
N SER A 277 20.52 7.91 -25.94
CA SER A 277 20.45 9.29 -25.45
C SER A 277 19.09 9.63 -24.83
N LEU A 278 18.04 8.92 -25.22
CA LEU A 278 16.68 9.10 -24.71
C LEU A 278 16.35 8.11 -23.59
N SER A 279 17.31 7.34 -23.07
CA SER A 279 17.02 6.43 -21.97
C SER A 279 16.72 7.19 -20.67
N CYS A 280 15.60 6.88 -20.03
CA CYS A 280 15.26 7.39 -18.69
C CYS A 280 16.28 6.99 -17.61
N SER A 281 17.12 5.99 -17.85
CA SER A 281 18.19 5.58 -16.94
C SER A 281 19.30 6.63 -16.77
N ASN A 282 19.40 7.59 -17.69
CA ASN A 282 20.48 8.58 -17.71
C ASN A 282 20.12 9.88 -16.98
N ILE A 283 18.94 9.95 -16.35
CA ILE A 283 18.45 11.13 -15.64
C ILE A 283 19.00 11.13 -14.21
N ASP A 284 19.59 12.25 -13.79
CA ASP A 284 20.04 12.47 -12.42
C ASP A 284 18.83 12.52 -11.47
N GLN A 285 18.75 11.58 -10.54
CA GLN A 285 17.64 11.48 -9.58
C GLN A 285 17.54 12.69 -8.64
N SER A 286 18.62 13.45 -8.44
CA SER A 286 18.56 14.69 -7.65
C SER A 286 17.64 15.75 -8.26
N LEU A 287 17.36 15.66 -9.57
CA LEU A 287 16.40 16.52 -10.26
C LEU A 287 14.93 16.21 -9.91
N LEU A 288 14.67 15.04 -9.31
CA LEU A 288 13.34 14.64 -8.85
C LEU A 288 13.05 15.15 -7.43
N ILE A 289 14.01 15.80 -6.77
CA ILE A 289 13.85 16.37 -5.43
C ILE A 289 13.42 17.83 -5.59
N ILE A 290 12.14 18.11 -5.33
CA ILE A 290 11.59 19.46 -5.37
C ILE A 290 11.77 20.09 -3.96
N PRO A 291 12.44 21.25 -3.83
CA PRO A 291 12.60 21.93 -2.55
C PRO A 291 11.32 22.55 -1.98
#